data_AF-A0A8J3KII9-F1
#
_entry.id   AF-A0A8J3KII9-F1
#
_cell.length_a   1.000
_cell.length_b   1.000
_cell.length_c   1.000
_cell.angle_alpha   90.00
_cell.angle_beta   90.00
_cell.angle_gamma   90.00
#
_symmetry.space_group_name_H-M   'P 1'
#
loop_
_entity.id
_entity.type
_entity.pdbx_description
1 polymer ?
#
loop_
_entity_poly.entity_id
_entity_poly.type
_entity_poly.pdbx_seq_one_letter_code
_entity_poly.pdbx_strand_id
1 'polypeptide(L)'
;MEVWDRRVRQFMASHHGDRTVAFSLQLVRAHQELRRRVREIRAGIGHRTLPDDVLVHHCLAFCTALTEHHRGEDDGMFADVLRARPDLAPTIAKLVEDHGWITSILSRVGRLAAQAAQSPGTDLEAIGRELDGLTAIMDSHFNFEERVLSQALDRETTDTGWSDPVFRFRGSTG
;
A
#
# COMPACT_ATOMS: atom_id res chain seq x y z
N MET A 1 12.08 -24.05 37.12
CA MET A 1 12.50 -23.77 35.73
C MET A 1 11.45 -23.02 34.90
N GLU A 2 10.20 -22.86 35.36
CA GLU A 2 9.12 -22.21 34.60
C GLU A 2 9.20 -20.67 34.49
N VAL A 3 9.90 -20.00 35.42
CA VAL A 3 9.98 -18.52 35.45
C VAL A 3 10.95 -17.97 34.40
N TRP A 4 12.00 -18.73 34.05
CA TRP A 4 12.98 -18.35 33.03
C TRP A 4 12.39 -18.45 31.62
N ASP A 5 11.64 -19.53 31.34
CA ASP A 5 10.92 -19.74 30.09
C ASP A 5 9.86 -18.65 29.84
N ARG A 6 9.15 -18.22 30.90
CA ARG A 6 8.14 -17.15 30.81
C ARG A 6 8.75 -15.79 30.45
N ARG A 7 9.92 -15.45 31.02
CA ARG A 7 10.61 -14.17 30.71
C ARG A 7 11.18 -14.16 29.30
N VAL A 8 11.71 -15.27 28.82
CA VAL A 8 12.21 -15.40 27.43
C VAL A 8 11.06 -15.28 26.44
N ARG A 9 9.91 -15.92 26.69
CA ARG A 9 8.71 -15.79 25.85
C ARG A 9 8.17 -14.36 25.82
N GLN A 10 8.13 -13.68 26.98
CA GLN A 10 7.71 -12.28 27.07
C GLN A 10 8.66 -11.34 26.29
N PHE A 11 9.97 -11.57 26.38
CA PHE A 11 10.98 -10.77 25.66
C PHE A 11 10.93 -11.00 24.14
N MET A 12 10.77 -12.25 23.70
CA MET A 12 10.60 -12.55 22.27
C MET A 12 9.30 -11.93 21.74
N ALA A 13 8.18 -12.08 22.46
CA ALA A 13 6.89 -11.48 22.10
C ALA A 13 6.95 -9.94 22.02
N SER A 14 7.69 -9.28 22.92
CA SER A 14 7.88 -7.82 22.85
C SER A 14 8.69 -7.39 21.62
N HIS A 15 9.73 -8.14 21.25
CA HIS A 15 10.55 -7.85 20.06
C HIS A 15 9.78 -8.08 18.75
N HIS A 16 8.89 -9.09 18.71
CA HIS A 16 8.00 -9.31 17.58
C HIS A 16 6.95 -8.20 17.46
N GLY A 17 6.33 -7.78 18.57
CA GLY A 17 5.40 -6.65 18.59
C GLY A 17 6.02 -5.33 18.11
N ASP A 18 7.22 -4.99 18.58
CA ASP A 18 7.93 -3.77 18.17
C ASP A 18 8.28 -3.77 16.68
N ARG A 19 8.74 -4.92 16.15
CA ARG A 19 9.03 -5.10 14.72
C ARG A 19 7.76 -4.95 13.89
N THR A 20 6.67 -5.52 14.35
CA THR A 20 5.37 -5.49 13.69
C THR A 20 4.77 -4.08 13.61
N VAL A 21 4.78 -3.33 14.72
CA VAL A 21 4.36 -1.92 14.73
C VAL A 21 5.26 -1.07 13.82
N ALA A 22 6.57 -1.32 13.83
CA ALA A 22 7.49 -0.62 12.94
C ALA A 22 7.17 -0.85 11.46
N PHE A 23 6.77 -2.07 11.07
CA PHE A 23 6.35 -2.37 9.70
C PHE A 23 5.07 -1.66 9.29
N SER A 24 4.00 -1.75 10.10
CA SER A 24 2.75 -1.05 9.81
C SER A 24 2.96 0.46 9.62
N LEU A 25 3.83 1.06 10.45
CA LEU A 25 4.18 2.48 10.32
C LEU A 25 5.01 2.78 9.06
N GLN A 26 5.93 1.90 8.68
CA GLN A 26 6.73 2.06 7.46
C GLN A 26 5.85 1.97 6.21
N LEU A 27 4.92 1.02 6.17
CA LEU A 27 3.95 0.85 5.09
C LEU A 27 3.11 2.11 4.88
N VAL A 28 2.47 2.59 5.96
CA VAL A 28 1.64 3.81 5.92
C VAL A 28 2.45 5.02 5.43
N ARG A 29 3.71 5.16 5.86
CA ARG A 29 4.58 6.25 5.39
C ARG A 29 4.92 6.14 3.91
N ALA A 30 5.23 4.94 3.43
CA ALA A 30 5.48 4.70 2.01
C ALA A 30 4.26 5.08 1.16
N HIS A 31 3.06 4.66 1.58
CA HIS A 31 1.82 5.02 0.89
C HIS A 31 1.52 6.51 0.89
N GLN A 32 1.73 7.19 2.02
CA GLN A 32 1.56 8.64 2.12
C GLN A 32 2.49 9.39 1.15
N GLU A 33 3.74 8.95 1.04
CA GLU A 33 4.72 9.55 0.13
C GLU A 33 4.35 9.28 -1.35
N LEU A 34 3.92 8.07 -1.69
CA LEU A 34 3.47 7.73 -3.04
C LEU A 34 2.23 8.56 -3.43
N ARG A 35 1.27 8.68 -2.53
CA ARG A 35 0.09 9.56 -2.68
C ARG A 35 0.47 11.03 -2.86
N ARG A 36 1.47 11.52 -2.13
CA ARG A 36 1.95 12.90 -2.27
C ARG A 36 2.56 13.12 -3.66
N ARG A 37 3.47 12.23 -4.08
CA ARG A 37 4.16 12.32 -5.38
C ARG A 37 3.20 12.32 -6.55
N VAL A 38 2.23 11.41 -6.58
CA VAL A 38 1.28 11.33 -7.72
C VAL A 38 0.43 12.60 -7.83
N ARG A 39 0.01 13.18 -6.70
CA ARG A 39 -0.71 14.47 -6.67
C ARG A 39 0.13 15.63 -7.17
N GLU A 40 1.41 15.69 -6.79
CA GLU A 40 2.33 16.73 -7.24
C GLU A 40 2.57 16.67 -8.75
N ILE A 41 2.76 15.47 -9.29
CA ILE A 41 2.89 15.27 -10.74
C ILE A 41 1.61 15.70 -11.44
N ARG A 42 0.44 15.28 -10.95
CA ARG A 42 -0.85 15.61 -11.55
C ARG A 42 -1.13 17.11 -11.56
N ALA A 43 -0.85 17.80 -10.44
CA ALA A 43 -0.98 19.25 -10.33
C ALA A 43 0.02 19.97 -11.26
N GLY A 44 1.25 19.45 -11.36
CA GLY A 44 2.27 19.95 -12.28
C GLY A 44 1.84 19.90 -13.74
N ILE A 45 1.22 18.80 -14.16
CA ILE A 45 0.65 18.65 -15.51
C ILE A 45 -0.48 19.66 -15.75
N GLY A 46 -1.45 19.76 -14.83
CA GLY A 46 -2.63 20.61 -15.01
C GLY A 46 -2.35 22.12 -14.96
N HIS A 47 -1.36 22.54 -14.14
CA HIS A 47 -1.01 23.95 -13.99
C HIS A 47 0.22 24.37 -14.82
N ARG A 48 0.91 23.41 -15.45
CA ARG A 48 2.18 23.63 -16.17
C ARG A 48 3.20 24.41 -15.35
N THR A 49 3.32 24.06 -14.06
CA THR A 49 4.18 24.77 -13.10
C THR A 49 5.66 24.42 -13.25
N LEU A 50 5.98 23.35 -13.97
CA LEU A 50 7.32 22.88 -14.25
C LEU A 50 7.50 22.63 -15.75
N PRO A 51 8.75 22.65 -16.24
CA PRO A 51 9.06 22.19 -17.60
C PRO A 51 8.58 20.75 -17.86
N ASP A 52 8.13 20.48 -19.09
CA ASP A 52 7.55 19.19 -19.48
C ASP A 52 8.53 18.02 -19.28
N ASP A 53 9.83 18.22 -19.53
CA ASP A 53 10.88 17.21 -19.34
C ASP A 53 11.07 16.85 -17.86
N VAL A 54 10.97 17.84 -16.97
CA VAL A 54 11.00 17.63 -15.51
C VAL A 54 9.77 16.83 -15.06
N LEU A 55 8.58 17.16 -15.56
CA LEU A 55 7.35 16.42 -15.24
C LEU A 55 7.41 14.97 -15.72
N VAL A 56 7.92 14.74 -16.92
CA VAL A 56 8.13 13.40 -17.47
C VAL A 56 9.10 12.61 -16.62
N HIS A 57 10.22 13.22 -16.19
CA HIS A 57 11.17 12.57 -15.29
C HIS A 57 10.55 12.20 -13.94
N HIS A 58 9.80 13.11 -13.32
CA HIS A 58 9.07 12.83 -12.08
C HIS A 58 8.07 11.69 -12.25
N CYS A 59 7.34 11.66 -13.37
CA CYS A 59 6.39 10.59 -13.69
C CYS A 59 7.09 9.22 -13.78
N LEU A 60 8.22 9.13 -14.50
CA LEU A 60 8.98 7.89 -14.63
C LEU A 60 9.56 7.45 -13.27
N ALA A 61 10.11 8.37 -12.48
CA ALA A 61 10.62 8.08 -11.15
C ALA A 61 9.52 7.56 -10.20
N PHE A 62 8.32 8.14 -10.29
CA PHE A 62 7.15 7.65 -9.55
C PHE A 62 6.74 6.23 -9.99
N CYS A 63 6.68 5.95 -11.29
CA CYS A 63 6.38 4.60 -11.78
C CYS A 63 7.37 3.57 -11.24
N THR A 64 8.67 3.87 -11.26
CA THR A 64 9.70 3.00 -10.69
C THR A 64 9.51 2.80 -9.19
N ALA A 65 9.27 3.89 -8.44
CA ALA A 65 9.09 3.81 -6.99
C ALA A 65 7.88 2.96 -6.59
N LEU A 66 6.73 3.12 -7.27
CA LEU A 66 5.53 2.33 -6.97
C LEU A 66 5.71 0.85 -7.37
N THR A 67 6.43 0.59 -8.46
CA THR A 67 6.75 -0.79 -8.88
C THR A 67 7.62 -1.50 -7.85
N GLU A 68 8.70 -0.85 -7.38
CA GLU A 68 9.59 -1.43 -6.38
C GLU A 68 8.92 -1.58 -5.01
N HIS A 69 8.02 -0.67 -4.65
CA HIS A 69 7.18 -0.78 -3.46
C HIS A 69 6.37 -2.08 -3.47
N HIS A 70 5.52 -2.28 -4.49
CA HIS A 70 4.69 -3.50 -4.57
C HIS A 70 5.54 -4.77 -4.71
N ARG A 71 6.65 -4.72 -5.45
CA ARG A 71 7.57 -5.87 -5.55
C ARG A 71 8.15 -6.26 -4.20
N GLY A 72 8.49 -5.28 -3.36
CA GLY A 72 8.96 -5.53 -2.00
C GLY A 72 7.90 -6.19 -1.11
N GLU A 73 6.63 -5.89 -1.35
CA GLU A 73 5.51 -6.51 -0.65
C GLU A 73 5.29 -7.95 -1.12
N ASP A 74 5.19 -8.15 -2.43
CA ASP A 74 4.97 -9.44 -3.09
C ASP A 74 6.07 -10.46 -2.77
N ASP A 75 7.34 -10.06 -2.95
CA ASP A 75 8.49 -10.95 -2.81
C ASP A 75 8.96 -11.11 -1.35
N GLY A 76 8.49 -10.23 -0.45
CA GLY A 76 9.02 -10.11 0.91
C GLY A 76 7.93 -10.12 1.98
N MET A 77 7.27 -8.98 2.18
CA MET A 77 6.36 -8.75 3.31
C MET A 77 5.22 -9.77 3.35
N PHE A 78 4.57 -10.05 2.22
CA PHE A 78 3.44 -10.97 2.17
C PHE A 78 3.83 -12.40 2.51
N ALA A 79 5.04 -12.84 2.16
CA ALA A 79 5.55 -14.15 2.56
C ALA A 79 5.70 -14.26 4.09
N ASP A 80 6.16 -13.20 4.75
CA ASP A 80 6.27 -13.14 6.20
C ASP A 80 4.89 -13.13 6.88
N VAL A 81 3.94 -12.36 6.34
CA VAL A 81 2.55 -12.34 6.83
C VAL A 81 1.90 -13.71 6.70
N LEU A 82 2.02 -14.39 5.57
CA LEU A 82 1.43 -15.72 5.37
C LEU A 82 2.04 -16.80 6.26
N ARG A 83 3.32 -16.65 6.64
CA ARG A 83 3.96 -17.57 7.59
C ARG A 83 3.38 -17.42 8.99
N ALA A 84 3.09 -16.19 9.42
CA ALA A 84 2.48 -15.91 10.71
C ALA A 84 0.96 -16.16 10.72
N ARG A 85 0.29 -15.88 9.59
CA ARG A 85 -1.16 -15.87 9.44
C ARG A 85 -1.61 -16.55 8.13
N PRO A 86 -1.55 -17.89 8.06
CA PRO A 86 -1.96 -18.62 6.85
C PRO A 86 -3.43 -18.40 6.47
N ASP A 87 -4.28 -18.04 7.44
CA ASP A 87 -5.69 -17.71 7.24
C ASP A 87 -5.92 -16.47 6.35
N LEU A 88 -4.90 -15.63 6.17
CA LEU A 88 -4.95 -14.44 5.30
C LEU A 88 -4.63 -14.73 3.83
N ALA A 89 -4.38 -15.98 3.44
CA ALA A 89 -4.07 -16.33 2.05
C ALA A 89 -5.06 -15.76 1.01
N PRO A 90 -6.40 -15.81 1.22
CA PRO A 90 -7.34 -15.19 0.28
C PRO A 90 -7.23 -13.67 0.21
N THR A 91 -6.90 -13.01 1.32
CA THR A 91 -6.73 -11.56 1.40
C THR A 91 -5.46 -11.12 0.66
N ILE A 92 -4.34 -11.82 0.89
CA ILE A 92 -3.07 -11.53 0.19
C ILE A 92 -3.22 -11.77 -1.31
N ALA A 93 -3.89 -12.84 -1.73
CA ALA A 93 -4.15 -13.09 -3.16
C ALA A 93 -4.88 -11.91 -3.84
N LYS A 94 -5.81 -11.27 -3.12
CA LYS A 94 -6.50 -10.07 -3.62
C LYS A 94 -5.57 -8.85 -3.72
N LEU A 95 -4.67 -8.65 -2.75
CA LEU A 95 -3.69 -7.56 -2.81
C LEU A 95 -2.73 -7.73 -4.01
N VAL A 96 -2.26 -8.95 -4.26
CA VAL A 96 -1.44 -9.29 -5.42
C VAL A 96 -2.21 -9.07 -6.74
N GLU A 97 -3.51 -9.37 -6.77
CA GLU A 97 -4.35 -9.07 -7.93
C GLU A 97 -4.42 -7.55 -8.19
N ASP A 98 -4.66 -6.74 -7.15
CA ASP A 98 -4.64 -5.28 -7.23
C ASP A 98 -3.29 -4.75 -7.76
N HIS A 99 -2.16 -5.33 -7.32
CA HIS A 99 -0.82 -4.98 -7.83
C HIS A 99 -0.69 -5.22 -9.34
N GLY A 100 -1.30 -6.30 -9.86
CA GLY A 100 -1.35 -6.59 -11.29
C GLY A 100 -2.09 -5.50 -12.08
N TRP A 101 -3.24 -5.05 -11.58
CA TRP A 101 -3.99 -3.95 -12.18
C TRP A 101 -3.20 -2.63 -12.18
N ILE A 102 -2.55 -2.31 -11.06
CA ILE A 102 -1.72 -1.11 -10.94
C ILE A 102 -0.54 -1.16 -11.90
N THR A 103 0.17 -2.29 -11.98
CA THR A 103 1.30 -2.50 -12.90
C THR A 103 0.91 -2.27 -14.37
N SER A 104 -0.29 -2.69 -14.77
CA SER A 104 -0.82 -2.46 -16.11
C SER A 104 -0.99 -0.97 -16.42
N ILE A 105 -1.49 -0.20 -15.45
CA ILE A 105 -1.65 1.26 -15.58
C ILE A 105 -0.29 1.95 -15.61
N LEU A 106 0.62 1.59 -14.70
CA LEU A 106 1.98 2.12 -14.68
C LEU A 106 2.72 1.88 -16.00
N SER A 107 2.54 0.71 -16.61
CA SER A 107 3.09 0.40 -17.93
C SER A 107 2.54 1.33 -19.02
N ARG A 108 1.24 1.68 -18.96
CA ARG A 108 0.62 2.63 -19.89
C ARG A 108 1.13 4.05 -19.68
N VAL A 109 1.19 4.50 -18.43
CA VAL A 109 1.78 5.80 -18.03
C VAL A 109 3.23 5.91 -18.51
N GLY A 110 4.05 4.89 -18.26
CA GLY A 110 5.47 4.87 -18.64
C GLY A 110 5.67 4.98 -20.16
N ARG A 111 4.83 4.31 -20.96
CA ARG A 111 4.86 4.45 -22.44
C ARG A 111 4.53 5.87 -22.88
N LEU A 112 3.49 6.49 -22.32
CA LEU A 112 3.11 7.87 -22.63
C LEU A 112 4.22 8.86 -22.24
N ALA A 113 4.81 8.69 -21.06
CA ALA A 113 5.92 9.51 -20.59
C ALA A 113 7.15 9.37 -21.50
N ALA A 114 7.50 8.15 -21.90
CA ALA A 114 8.60 7.90 -22.84
C ALA A 114 8.36 8.51 -24.22
N GLN A 115 7.11 8.49 -24.71
CA GLN A 115 6.73 9.17 -25.97
C GLN A 115 6.87 10.69 -25.84
N ALA A 116 6.37 11.27 -24.74
CA ALA A 116 6.48 12.70 -24.48
C ALA A 116 7.95 13.17 -24.39
N ALA A 117 8.84 12.35 -23.82
CA ALA A 117 10.28 12.63 -23.78
C ALA A 117 10.92 12.76 -25.17
N GLN A 118 10.41 12.04 -26.17
CA GLN A 118 10.96 12.00 -27.53
C GLN A 118 10.34 13.06 -28.44
N SER A 119 9.20 13.63 -28.07
CA SER A 119 8.42 14.54 -28.92
C SER A 119 7.97 15.77 -28.12
N PRO A 120 8.78 16.84 -28.10
CA PRO A 120 8.43 18.09 -27.42
C PRO A 120 7.08 18.63 -27.91
N GLY A 121 6.24 19.10 -26.98
CA GLY A 121 4.89 19.59 -27.29
C GLY A 121 3.80 18.51 -27.29
N THR A 122 4.13 17.26 -26.92
CA THR A 122 3.13 16.21 -26.67
C THR A 122 2.18 16.61 -25.54
N ASP A 123 0.89 16.34 -25.69
CA ASP A 123 -0.12 16.62 -24.68
C ASP A 123 0.05 15.72 -23.44
N LEU A 124 0.57 16.31 -22.36
CA LEU A 124 0.73 15.63 -21.07
C LEU A 124 -0.61 15.31 -20.37
N GLU A 125 -1.74 15.86 -20.82
CA GLU A 125 -3.05 15.51 -20.23
C GLU A 125 -3.42 14.04 -20.45
N ALA A 126 -2.87 13.39 -21.48
CA ALA A 126 -3.00 11.94 -21.62
C ALA A 126 -2.39 11.20 -20.43
N ILE A 127 -1.21 11.62 -19.95
CA ILE A 127 -0.59 11.10 -18.73
C ILE A 127 -1.45 11.46 -17.52
N GLY A 128 -1.93 12.71 -17.44
CA GLY A 128 -2.78 13.19 -16.35
C GLY A 128 -4.02 12.32 -16.12
N ARG A 129 -4.76 11.97 -17.18
CA ARG A 129 -5.95 11.09 -17.09
C ARG A 129 -5.63 9.70 -16.57
N GLU A 130 -4.48 9.15 -16.97
CA GLU A 130 -4.04 7.85 -16.47
C GLU A 130 -3.65 7.90 -15.00
N LEU A 131 -3.01 9.00 -14.56
CA LEU A 131 -2.71 9.23 -13.15
C LEU A 131 -3.97 9.44 -12.30
N ASP A 132 -5.02 10.06 -12.84
CA ASP A 132 -6.31 10.20 -12.16
C ASP A 132 -6.93 8.82 -11.88
N GLY A 133 -6.96 7.93 -12.89
CA GLY A 133 -7.43 6.55 -12.73
C GLY A 133 -6.56 5.73 -11.78
N LEU A 134 -5.23 5.88 -11.90
CA LEU A 134 -4.28 5.23 -11.00
C LEU A 134 -4.49 5.64 -9.53
N THR A 135 -4.66 6.94 -9.28
CA THR A 135 -4.85 7.49 -7.93
C THR A 135 -6.09 6.89 -7.27
N ALA A 136 -7.20 6.78 -8.00
CA ALA A 136 -8.43 6.20 -7.45
C ALA A 136 -8.25 4.72 -7.03
N ILE A 137 -7.53 3.94 -7.84
CA ILE A 137 -7.24 2.53 -7.54
C ILE A 137 -6.26 2.42 -6.37
N MET A 138 -5.17 3.18 -6.38
CA MET A 138 -4.19 3.22 -5.30
C MET A 138 -4.82 3.58 -3.96
N ASP A 139 -5.69 4.60 -3.91
CA ASP A 139 -6.32 4.99 -2.65
C ASP A 139 -7.20 3.89 -2.07
N SER A 140 -7.97 3.19 -2.90
CA SER A 140 -8.75 2.03 -2.47
C SER A 140 -7.86 0.89 -1.99
N HIS A 141 -6.81 0.57 -2.76
CA HIS A 141 -5.88 -0.51 -2.49
C HIS A 141 -5.11 -0.29 -1.18
N PHE A 142 -4.41 0.85 -1.04
CA PHE A 142 -3.65 1.20 0.15
C PHE A 142 -4.53 1.24 1.42
N ASN A 143 -5.75 1.79 1.34
CA ASN A 143 -6.67 1.79 2.48
C ASN A 143 -7.12 0.37 2.89
N PHE A 144 -7.27 -0.53 1.92
CA PHE A 144 -7.60 -1.92 2.20
C PHE A 144 -6.42 -2.64 2.85
N GLU A 145 -5.23 -2.51 2.25
CA GLU A 145 -4.00 -3.12 2.74
C GLU A 145 -3.64 -2.67 4.16
N GLU A 146 -3.55 -1.36 4.39
CA GLU A 146 -3.21 -0.79 5.70
C GLU A 146 -4.16 -1.32 6.80
N ARG A 147 -5.47 -1.44 6.48
CA ARG A 147 -6.46 -1.98 7.40
C ARG A 147 -6.25 -3.45 7.69
N VAL A 148 -6.10 -4.29 6.67
CA VAL A 148 -5.99 -5.75 6.86
C VAL A 148 -4.67 -6.14 7.51
N LEU A 149 -3.58 -5.46 7.13
CA LEU A 149 -2.27 -5.73 7.69
C LEU A 149 -2.15 -5.22 9.11
N SER A 150 -2.61 -4.00 9.45
CA SER A 150 -2.64 -3.55 10.86
C SER A 150 -3.41 -4.55 11.73
N GLN A 151 -4.58 -5.01 11.30
CA GLN A 151 -5.36 -6.01 12.06
C GLN A 151 -4.66 -7.37 12.18
N ALA A 152 -3.93 -7.79 11.15
CA ALA A 152 -3.16 -9.02 11.18
C ALA A 152 -2.01 -8.95 12.20
N LEU A 153 -1.38 -7.78 12.26
CA LEU A 153 -0.17 -7.45 12.98
C LEU A 153 -0.43 -7.06 14.45
N ASP A 154 -1.53 -6.36 14.74
CA ASP A 154 -1.91 -5.95 16.11
C ASP A 154 -2.35 -7.14 16.98
N ARG A 155 -2.92 -8.19 16.36
CA ARG A 155 -3.45 -9.37 17.08
C ARG A 155 -2.39 -10.29 17.68
N GLU A 156 -1.09 -10.04 17.46
CA GLU A 156 -0.02 -10.72 18.20
C GLU A 156 0.16 -10.17 19.64
N THR A 157 -0.52 -9.08 20.02
CA THR A 157 -0.35 -8.45 21.35
C THR A 157 -1.45 -8.74 22.38
N THR A 158 -2.47 -9.55 22.08
CA THR A 158 -3.51 -9.88 23.07
C THR A 158 -3.63 -11.37 23.33
N ASP A 159 -3.00 -11.80 24.43
CA ASP A 159 -3.54 -12.88 25.25
C ASP A 159 -4.86 -12.42 25.91
N THR A 160 -5.78 -13.38 26.02
CA THR A 160 -7.06 -13.37 26.74
C THR A 160 -8.23 -12.54 26.19
N GLY A 161 -9.33 -13.23 25.89
CA GLY A 161 -10.67 -12.71 26.16
C GLY A 161 -11.55 -12.41 24.95
N TRP A 162 -11.98 -13.45 24.25
CA TRP A 162 -13.14 -13.39 23.36
C TRP A 162 -14.41 -13.03 24.16
N SER A 163 -14.99 -11.85 23.92
CA SER A 163 -16.43 -11.51 24.07
C SER A 163 -16.62 -10.10 23.48
N ASP A 164 -17.53 -9.74 22.57
CA ASP A 164 -18.77 -10.28 22.00
C ASP A 164 -19.07 -9.49 20.68
N PRO A 165 -20.00 -9.91 19.80
CA PRO A 165 -20.29 -9.20 18.55
C PRO A 165 -21.01 -7.85 18.76
N VAL A 166 -20.58 -6.82 18.02
CA VAL A 166 -21.05 -5.42 18.11
C VAL A 166 -22.44 -5.16 17.51
N PHE A 167 -23.11 -6.16 16.92
CA PHE A 167 -24.43 -5.94 16.32
C PHE A 167 -25.56 -6.67 17.06
N ARG A 168 -26.29 -5.93 17.89
CA ARG A 168 -27.67 -6.24 18.27
C ARG A 168 -28.61 -5.26 17.55
N PHE A 169 -29.28 -5.71 16.50
CA PHE A 169 -30.39 -4.97 15.91
C PHE A 169 -31.59 -5.00 16.85
N ARG A 170 -32.05 -3.83 17.31
CA ARG A 170 -33.36 -3.68 17.95
C ARG A 170 -34.41 -3.65 16.85
N GLY A 171 -35.16 -4.74 16.70
CA GLY A 171 -36.44 -4.71 15.98
C GLY A 171 -37.48 -3.95 16.80
N SER A 172 -38.04 -2.90 16.22
CA SER A 172 -39.25 -2.23 16.70
C SER A 172 -40.48 -3.01 16.24
N THR A 173 -41.51 -3.08 17.10
CA THR A 173 -42.97 -3.31 16.91
C THR A 173 -43.47 -4.27 17.99
N GLY A 174 -44.52 -4.00 18.77
CA GLY A 174 -45.42 -2.86 18.89
C GLY A 174 -46.21 -3.01 20.19
#